data_AF-A0A965BWV9-F1
#
_entry.id   AF-A0A965BWV9-F1
#
_cell.length_a   1.000
_cell.length_b   1.000
_cell.length_c   1.000
_cell.angle_alpha   90.00
_cell.angle_beta   90.00
_cell.angle_gamma   90.00
#
_symmetry.space_group_name_H-M   'P 1'
#
loop_
_entity.id
_entity.type
_entity.pdbx_description
1 polymer ?
#
loop_
_entity_poly.entity_id
_entity_poly.type
_entity_poly.pdbx_seq_one_letter_code
_entity_poly.pdbx_strand_id
1 'polypeptide(L)'
;MCGDDPVSGRNFDHRKQWLVVRIKELAANFAIDVCAYAVMSNHYHLVLHVNQDQLGRWSDEEVIKRWTAVFPNNAKLLETLHLNRKSKAAQKQLQARLDEWRSRLGDISWFMRCLNESLARRANREDDCTGRFWEGRFKSQALLDEKALVTCMAYVDLNPIRAGISDSLENSDFTSIQERLIVQAKKVKNRSYRQHRLLTRRAAKHLLGRQAVSRQSDLLSMNEMPGCSGDRLPISQRSYVEVLTSTAKALSMPPSDKEKALTCLRDRPGVLAEIGIVPDSWLDAVRHFNRYYAQAAGSEASLINFHEHRMKSGEKFKHPDKWIRGRIPARHLFGSAG
;
A
#
# COMPACT_ATOMS: atom_id res chain seq x y z
N MET A 1 8.63 -13.09 -12.13
CA MET A 1 8.88 -11.70 -11.67
C MET A 1 9.99 -11.69 -10.63
N CYS A 2 9.77 -12.35 -9.49
CA CYS A 2 10.75 -12.69 -8.44
C CYS A 2 10.61 -14.20 -8.12
N GLY A 3 11.35 -14.73 -7.14
CA GLY A 3 11.29 -16.13 -6.74
C GLY A 3 12.04 -17.07 -7.66
N ASP A 4 11.85 -18.36 -7.44
CA ASP A 4 12.44 -19.42 -8.26
C ASP A 4 11.78 -19.46 -9.64
N ASP A 5 12.60 -19.39 -10.69
CA ASP A 5 12.18 -19.64 -12.06
C ASP A 5 12.39 -21.12 -12.39
N PRO A 6 11.30 -21.89 -12.60
CA PRO A 6 11.41 -23.32 -12.89
C PRO A 6 12.04 -23.61 -14.25
N VAL A 7 12.08 -22.63 -15.17
CA VAL A 7 12.65 -22.82 -16.52
C VAL A 7 14.16 -22.70 -16.49
N SER A 8 14.70 -21.62 -15.92
CA SER A 8 16.15 -21.43 -15.83
C SER A 8 16.80 -22.05 -14.58
N GLY A 9 16.01 -22.44 -13.58
CA GLY A 9 16.50 -22.90 -12.28
C GLY A 9 17.10 -21.80 -11.41
N ARG A 10 16.99 -20.52 -11.82
CA ARG A 10 17.55 -19.38 -11.10
C ARG A 10 16.55 -18.82 -10.10
N ASN A 11 17.06 -18.31 -8.98
CA ASN A 11 16.26 -17.55 -8.01
C ASN A 11 16.41 -16.04 -8.24
N PHE A 12 15.28 -15.32 -8.30
CA PHE A 12 15.19 -13.88 -8.54
C PHE A 12 14.62 -13.10 -7.35
N ASP A 13 14.71 -13.62 -6.12
CA ASP A 13 14.15 -12.94 -4.94
C ASP A 13 14.87 -11.63 -4.58
N HIS A 14 16.09 -11.42 -5.06
CA HIS A 14 16.77 -10.13 -4.92
C HIS A 14 15.97 -8.98 -5.55
N ARG A 15 15.11 -9.26 -6.55
CA ARG A 15 14.23 -8.27 -7.17
C ARG A 15 13.14 -7.75 -6.21
N LYS A 16 12.75 -8.52 -5.18
CA LYS A 16 11.82 -8.06 -4.13
C LYS A 16 12.40 -6.86 -3.37
N GLN A 17 13.70 -6.88 -3.11
CA GLN A 17 14.40 -5.76 -2.49
C GLN A 17 14.37 -4.52 -3.40
N TRP A 18 14.52 -4.67 -4.72
CA TRP A 18 14.44 -3.54 -5.64
C TRP A 18 13.08 -2.84 -5.58
N LEU A 19 12.00 -3.62 -5.47
CA LEU A 19 10.64 -3.09 -5.30
C LEU A 19 10.50 -2.33 -3.99
N VAL A 20 10.87 -2.92 -2.85
CA VAL A 20 10.71 -2.26 -1.54
C VAL A 20 11.52 -0.97 -1.47
N VAL A 21 12.77 -0.99 -1.94
CA VAL A 21 13.60 0.22 -2.01
C VAL A 21 12.92 1.28 -2.88
N ARG A 22 12.43 0.90 -4.06
CA ARG A 22 11.79 1.86 -4.98
C ARG A 22 10.48 2.43 -4.44
N ILE A 23 9.67 1.62 -3.76
CA ILE A 23 8.44 2.07 -3.08
C ILE A 23 8.78 3.18 -2.08
N LYS A 24 9.80 2.97 -1.24
CA LYS A 24 10.21 3.94 -0.23
C LYS A 24 10.84 5.20 -0.80
N GLU A 25 11.62 5.07 -1.88
CA GLU A 25 12.15 6.22 -2.62
C GLU A 25 11.04 7.09 -3.22
N LEU A 26 10.03 6.46 -3.83
CA LEU A 26 8.91 7.18 -4.42
C LEU A 26 8.07 7.85 -3.33
N ALA A 27 7.78 7.15 -2.23
CA ALA A 27 7.07 7.72 -1.07
C ALA A 27 7.81 8.92 -0.44
N ALA A 28 9.14 8.97 -0.51
CA ALA A 28 9.89 10.14 -0.04
C ALA A 28 9.73 11.39 -0.90
N ASN A 29 9.35 11.24 -2.17
CA ASN A 29 9.32 12.32 -3.15
C ASN A 29 7.89 12.69 -3.57
N PHE A 30 7.00 11.71 -3.74
CA PHE A 30 5.58 11.91 -4.03
C PHE A 30 4.82 12.32 -2.77
N ALA A 31 3.70 13.01 -2.94
CA ALA A 31 2.74 13.30 -1.87
C ALA A 31 1.84 12.08 -1.66
N ILE A 32 2.45 10.90 -1.53
CA ILE A 32 1.78 9.61 -1.43
C ILE A 32 2.45 8.81 -0.33
N ASP A 33 1.69 8.56 0.73
CA ASP A 33 2.11 7.76 1.86
C ASP A 33 1.81 6.28 1.62
N VAL A 34 2.70 5.40 2.10
CA VAL A 34 2.51 3.94 2.02
C VAL A 34 1.93 3.45 3.34
N CYS A 35 0.69 2.99 3.32
CA CYS A 35 -0.02 2.46 4.48
C CYS A 35 0.31 0.98 4.70
N ALA A 36 0.35 0.19 3.64
CA ALA A 36 0.72 -1.22 3.69
C ALA A 36 1.29 -1.69 2.35
N TYR A 37 2.10 -2.74 2.37
CA TYR A 37 2.59 -3.42 1.18
C TYR A 37 2.88 -4.90 1.44
N ALA A 38 2.82 -5.70 0.37
CA ALA A 38 3.33 -7.06 0.35
C ALA A 38 3.91 -7.40 -1.02
N VAL A 39 5.17 -7.83 -1.08
CA VAL A 39 5.83 -8.22 -2.33
C VAL A 39 5.96 -9.73 -2.42
N MET A 40 5.21 -10.33 -3.35
CA MET A 40 5.19 -11.77 -3.61
C MET A 40 6.12 -12.12 -4.79
N SER A 41 6.25 -13.41 -5.12
CA SER A 41 7.10 -13.85 -6.23
C SER A 41 6.55 -13.48 -7.62
N ASN A 42 5.23 -13.37 -7.76
CA ASN A 42 4.56 -13.11 -9.03
C ASN A 42 3.72 -11.82 -9.08
N HIS A 43 3.51 -11.14 -7.96
CA HIS A 43 2.75 -9.89 -7.87
C HIS A 43 3.11 -9.13 -6.59
N TYR A 44 2.56 -7.93 -6.41
CA TYR A 44 2.66 -7.19 -5.15
C TYR A 44 1.37 -6.40 -4.89
N HIS A 45 1.12 -6.05 -3.62
CA HIS A 45 0.00 -5.22 -3.20
C HIS A 45 0.50 -3.96 -2.50
N LEU A 46 -0.20 -2.85 -2.69
CA LEU A 46 0.04 -1.57 -2.01
C LEU A 46 -1.28 -1.00 -1.50
N VAL A 47 -1.25 -0.44 -0.29
CA VAL A 47 -2.28 0.46 0.24
C VAL A 47 -1.64 1.84 0.33
N LEU A 48 -2.18 2.80 -0.41
CA LEU A 48 -1.62 4.14 -0.59
C LEU A 48 -2.60 5.20 -0.09
N HIS A 49 -2.06 6.28 0.48
CA HIS A 49 -2.81 7.47 0.84
C HIS A 49 -2.24 8.67 0.07
N VAL A 50 -3.09 9.40 -0.66
CA VAL A 50 -2.67 10.61 -1.37
C VAL A 50 -2.78 11.81 -0.43
N ASN A 51 -1.64 12.35 -0.03
CA ASN A 51 -1.55 13.42 0.95
C ASN A 51 -1.74 14.79 0.30
N GLN A 52 -3.00 15.12 0.01
CA GLN A 52 -3.37 16.40 -0.64
C GLN A 52 -2.94 17.62 0.19
N ASP A 53 -3.01 17.52 1.51
CA ASP A 53 -2.56 18.58 2.43
C ASP A 53 -1.06 18.87 2.29
N GLN A 54 -0.22 17.82 2.25
CA GLN A 54 1.20 17.96 2.03
C GLN A 54 1.47 18.56 0.64
N LEU A 55 0.77 18.08 -0.39
CA LEU A 55 0.93 18.57 -1.76
C LEU A 55 0.57 20.06 -1.90
N GLY A 56 -0.49 20.49 -1.23
CA GLY A 56 -0.94 21.89 -1.22
C GLY A 56 0.03 22.84 -0.51
N ARG A 57 0.79 22.33 0.48
CA ARG A 57 1.77 23.13 1.24
C ARG A 57 3.14 23.27 0.56
N TRP A 58 3.44 22.48 -0.47
CA TRP A 58 4.74 22.59 -1.13
C TRP A 58 4.91 23.89 -1.88
N SER A 59 6.07 24.52 -1.70
CA SER A 59 6.53 25.58 -2.58
C SER A 59 6.95 25.00 -3.93
N ASP A 60 7.05 25.85 -4.95
CA ASP A 60 7.53 25.45 -6.26
C ASP A 60 8.97 24.93 -6.23
N GLU A 61 9.80 25.46 -5.31
CA GLU A 61 11.14 24.96 -5.04
C GLU A 61 11.14 23.51 -4.53
N GLU A 62 10.22 23.17 -3.62
CA GLU A 62 10.09 21.81 -3.09
C GLU A 62 9.54 20.85 -4.17
N VAL A 63 8.61 21.32 -5.03
CA VAL A 63 8.13 20.57 -6.20
C VAL A 63 9.29 20.26 -7.16
N ILE A 64 10.10 21.26 -7.50
CA ILE A 64 11.30 21.10 -8.34
C ILE A 64 12.24 20.06 -7.74
N LYS A 65 12.59 20.22 -6.46
CA LYS A 65 13.53 19.35 -5.75
C LYS A 65 13.05 17.89 -5.75
N ARG A 66 11.78 17.64 -5.44
CA ARG A 66 11.20 16.29 -5.42
C ARG A 66 11.10 15.68 -6.81
N TRP A 67 10.64 16.47 -7.80
CA TRP A 67 10.51 16.00 -9.16
C TRP A 67 11.87 15.64 -9.78
N THR A 68 12.87 16.50 -9.59
CA THR A 68 14.23 16.26 -10.11
C THR A 68 14.97 15.14 -9.39
N ALA A 69 14.65 14.86 -8.13
CA ALA A 69 15.16 13.67 -7.44
C ALA A 69 14.71 12.36 -8.10
N VAL A 70 13.49 12.33 -8.69
CA VAL A 70 12.97 11.17 -9.42
C VAL A 70 13.38 11.19 -10.90
N PHE A 71 13.44 12.38 -11.49
CA PHE A 71 13.73 12.61 -12.91
C PHE A 71 14.89 13.62 -13.10
N PRO A 72 16.15 13.20 -12.86
CA PRO A 72 17.30 14.11 -12.82
C PRO A 72 17.58 14.82 -14.15
N ASN A 73 17.18 14.23 -15.28
CA ASN A 73 17.34 14.85 -16.60
C ASN A 73 16.57 16.18 -16.75
N ASN A 74 15.56 16.43 -15.90
CA ASN A 74 14.82 17.70 -15.91
C ASN A 74 15.61 18.86 -15.29
N ALA A 75 16.74 18.61 -14.62
CA ALA A 75 17.60 19.67 -14.08
C ALA A 75 18.14 20.59 -15.19
N LYS A 76 18.56 20.04 -16.33
CA LYS A 76 19.06 20.81 -17.49
C LYS A 76 18.00 21.74 -18.09
N LEU A 77 16.74 21.29 -18.09
CA LEU A 77 15.61 22.12 -18.53
C LEU A 77 15.45 23.32 -17.58
N LEU A 78 15.55 23.11 -16.28
CA LEU A 78 15.44 24.17 -15.29
C LEU A 78 16.58 25.18 -15.38
N GLU A 79 17.83 24.72 -15.59
CA GLU A 79 18.97 25.60 -15.83
C GLU A 79 18.70 26.53 -17.02
N THR A 80 18.22 25.99 -18.13
CA THR A 80 17.88 26.75 -19.34
C THR A 80 16.79 27.78 -19.09
N LEU A 81 15.73 27.40 -18.36
CA LEU A 81 14.64 28.31 -18.01
C LEU A 81 15.11 29.40 -17.04
N HIS A 82 16.02 29.08 -16.12
CA HIS A 82 16.55 30.03 -15.14
C HIS A 82 17.45 31.09 -15.79
N LEU A 83 18.28 30.70 -16.77
CA LEU A 83 19.06 31.65 -17.58
C LEU A 83 18.17 32.67 -18.29
N ASN A 84 16.95 32.26 -18.66
CA ASN A 84 15.96 33.09 -19.35
C ASN A 84 14.86 33.64 -18.43
N ARG A 85 15.06 33.64 -17.10
CA ARG A 85 14.01 33.98 -16.11
C ARG A 85 13.36 35.36 -16.27
N LYS A 86 14.00 36.29 -16.97
CA LYS A 86 13.47 37.63 -17.28
C LYS A 86 12.43 37.62 -18.40
N SER A 87 12.39 36.57 -19.23
CA SER A 87 11.43 36.42 -20.31
C SER A 87 10.09 35.94 -19.79
N LYS A 88 9.00 36.64 -20.16
CA LYS A 88 7.62 36.21 -19.85
C LYS A 88 7.32 34.81 -20.38
N ALA A 89 7.89 34.44 -21.53
CA ALA A 89 7.71 33.11 -22.11
C ALA A 89 8.35 32.01 -21.25
N ALA A 90 9.58 32.25 -20.75
CA ALA A 90 10.27 31.31 -19.86
C ALA A 90 9.55 31.16 -18.52
N GLN A 91 9.04 32.27 -17.96
CA GLN A 91 8.23 32.24 -16.73
C GLN A 91 6.95 31.43 -16.90
N LYS A 92 6.20 31.66 -17.99
CA LYS A 92 4.97 30.91 -18.29
C LYS A 92 5.26 29.42 -18.48
N GLN A 93 6.34 29.09 -19.18
CA GLN A 93 6.75 27.70 -19.40
C GLN A 93 7.15 27.02 -18.08
N LEU A 94 7.89 27.72 -17.21
CA LEU A 94 8.26 27.20 -15.90
C LEU A 94 7.02 26.93 -15.04
N GLN A 95 6.08 27.88 -14.97
CA GLN A 95 4.85 27.70 -14.20
C GLN A 95 4.03 26.50 -14.71
N ALA A 96 3.85 26.38 -16.03
CA ALA A 96 3.13 25.24 -16.60
C ALA A 96 3.79 23.90 -16.27
N ARG A 97 5.13 23.84 -16.18
CA ARG A 97 5.86 22.64 -15.74
C ARG A 97 5.68 22.37 -14.26
N LEU A 98 5.69 23.40 -13.43
CA LEU A 98 5.47 23.28 -11.99
C LEU A 98 4.07 22.74 -11.69
N ASP A 99 3.05 23.28 -12.34
CA ASP A 99 1.66 22.83 -12.18
C ASP A 99 1.51 21.35 -12.61
N GLU A 100 2.12 21.00 -13.75
CA GLU A 100 2.17 19.62 -14.25
C GLU A 100 2.88 18.69 -13.25
N TRP A 101 4.06 19.06 -12.76
CA TRP A 101 4.84 18.23 -11.83
C TRP A 101 4.14 18.09 -10.48
N ARG A 102 3.54 19.17 -9.95
CA ARG A 102 2.76 19.14 -8.72
C ARG A 102 1.59 18.17 -8.86
N SER A 103 0.80 18.26 -9.92
CA SER A 103 -0.30 17.31 -10.19
C SER A 103 0.20 15.87 -10.23
N ARG A 104 1.31 15.60 -10.93
CA ARG A 104 1.88 14.25 -11.06
C ARG A 104 2.45 13.68 -9.76
N LEU A 105 3.02 14.52 -8.89
CA LEU A 105 3.55 14.09 -7.59
C LEU A 105 2.44 13.65 -6.61
N GLY A 106 1.18 14.02 -6.86
CA GLY A 106 0.01 13.52 -6.13
C GLY A 106 -0.76 12.41 -6.84
N ASP A 107 -0.28 11.91 -7.99
CA ASP A 107 -1.02 10.98 -8.84
C ASP A 107 -0.56 9.52 -8.67
N ILE A 108 -1.49 8.64 -8.30
CA ILE A 108 -1.22 7.21 -8.09
C ILE A 108 -0.74 6.53 -9.38
N SER A 109 -1.28 6.90 -10.54
CA SER A 109 -0.86 6.30 -11.81
C SER A 109 0.58 6.66 -12.16
N TRP A 110 1.01 7.89 -11.84
CA TRP A 110 2.41 8.30 -11.96
C TRP A 110 3.31 7.57 -10.97
N PHE A 111 2.90 7.43 -9.71
CA PHE A 111 3.62 6.63 -8.73
C PHE A 111 3.81 5.19 -9.22
N MET A 112 2.73 4.54 -9.66
CA MET A 112 2.75 3.16 -10.15
C MET A 112 3.56 3.02 -11.44
N ARG A 113 3.52 4.00 -12.34
CA ARG A 113 4.36 4.03 -13.54
C ARG A 113 5.84 4.06 -13.15
N CYS A 114 6.23 4.98 -12.27
CA CYS A 114 7.61 5.11 -11.80
C CYS A 114 8.11 3.85 -11.09
N LEU A 115 7.24 3.14 -10.37
CA LEU A 115 7.58 1.88 -9.72
C LEU A 115 7.76 0.75 -10.73
N ASN A 116 6.75 0.54 -11.57
CA ASN A 116 6.69 -0.59 -12.50
C ASN A 116 7.71 -0.49 -13.64
N GLU A 117 7.92 0.71 -14.18
CA GLU A 117 8.88 0.93 -15.26
C GLU A 117 10.30 0.67 -14.78
N SER A 118 10.66 1.14 -13.57
CA SER A 118 11.99 0.91 -13.00
C SER A 118 12.30 -0.57 -12.84
N LEU A 119 11.35 -1.37 -12.34
CA LEU A 119 11.56 -2.82 -12.23
C LEU A 119 11.65 -3.48 -13.61
N ALA A 120 10.70 -3.18 -14.51
CA ALA A 120 10.63 -3.80 -15.83
C ALA A 120 11.92 -3.57 -16.63
N ARG A 121 12.41 -2.32 -16.68
CA ARG A 121 13.65 -1.99 -17.41
C ARG A 121 14.89 -2.66 -16.81
N ARG A 122 14.93 -2.79 -15.48
CA ARG A 122 16.07 -3.41 -14.80
C ARG A 122 16.05 -4.93 -14.96
N ALA A 123 14.89 -5.57 -14.81
CA ALA A 123 14.73 -7.00 -14.98
C ALA A 123 14.95 -7.43 -16.43
N ASN A 124 14.36 -6.74 -17.41
CA ASN A 124 14.59 -7.04 -18.83
C ASN A 124 16.08 -6.93 -19.20
N ARG A 125 16.81 -5.96 -18.64
CA ARG A 125 18.26 -5.84 -18.83
C ARG A 125 19.03 -6.99 -18.17
N GLU A 126 18.63 -7.41 -16.97
CA GLU A 126 19.24 -8.56 -16.27
C GLU A 126 19.00 -9.89 -17.00
N ASP A 127 17.85 -10.00 -17.66
CA ASP A 127 17.43 -11.19 -18.41
C ASP A 127 17.83 -11.14 -19.90
N ASP A 128 18.58 -10.10 -20.31
CA ASP A 128 18.98 -9.82 -21.69
C ASP A 128 17.82 -9.95 -22.70
N CYS A 129 16.65 -9.44 -22.32
CA CYS A 129 15.43 -9.56 -23.10
C CYS A 129 14.77 -8.21 -23.37
N THR A 130 13.87 -8.19 -24.34
CA THR A 130 13.05 -7.01 -24.68
C THR A 130 11.57 -7.36 -24.59
N GLY A 131 10.73 -6.33 -24.50
CA GLY A 131 9.27 -6.49 -24.48
C GLY A 131 8.63 -6.30 -23.11
N ARG A 132 7.45 -6.88 -22.96
CA ARG A 132 6.51 -6.58 -21.86
C ARG A 132 6.83 -7.41 -20.62
N PHE A 133 7.18 -6.74 -19.52
CA PHE A 133 7.45 -7.40 -18.24
C PHE A 133 6.19 -7.69 -17.41
N TRP A 134 5.21 -6.76 -17.40
CA TRP A 134 3.98 -6.88 -16.62
C TRP A 134 2.81 -7.35 -17.48
N GLU A 135 2.04 -8.33 -17.01
CA GLU A 135 0.87 -8.88 -17.72
C GLU A 135 -0.19 -7.82 -18.07
N GLY A 136 -0.36 -6.82 -17.22
CA GLY A 136 -1.52 -5.92 -17.24
C GLY A 136 -1.20 -4.50 -16.78
N ARG A 137 -2.23 -3.65 -16.83
CA ARG A 137 -2.28 -2.45 -15.99
C ARG A 137 -2.49 -2.87 -14.53
N PHE A 138 -2.06 -2.04 -13.60
CA PHE A 138 -2.37 -2.26 -12.19
C PHE A 138 -3.89 -2.12 -11.96
N LYS A 139 -4.41 -2.88 -11.00
CA LYS A 139 -5.77 -2.69 -10.48
C LYS A 139 -5.72 -1.67 -9.35
N SER A 140 -6.65 -0.71 -9.36
CA SER A 140 -6.83 0.25 -8.27
C SER A 140 -8.24 0.13 -7.71
N GLN A 141 -8.35 0.23 -6.39
CA GLN A 141 -9.60 0.16 -5.66
C GLN A 141 -9.62 1.24 -4.59
N ALA A 142 -10.65 2.08 -4.59
CA ALA A 142 -10.82 3.10 -3.56
C ALA A 142 -11.24 2.45 -2.24
N LEU A 143 -10.61 2.85 -1.14
CA LEU A 143 -11.01 2.46 0.22
C LEU A 143 -11.77 3.65 0.80
N LEU A 144 -13.05 3.47 1.07
CA LEU A 144 -13.99 4.56 1.30
C LEU A 144 -14.28 4.85 2.78
N ASP A 145 -13.87 3.95 3.67
CA ASP A 145 -13.98 4.11 5.12
C ASP A 145 -12.88 3.37 5.87
N GLU A 146 -12.80 3.64 7.17
CA GLU A 146 -11.81 3.11 8.11
C GLU A 146 -11.89 1.58 8.21
N LYS A 147 -13.10 1.01 8.14
CA LYS A 147 -13.31 -0.45 8.13
C LYS A 147 -12.65 -1.06 6.89
N ALA A 148 -12.95 -0.53 5.70
CA ALA A 148 -12.32 -0.99 4.46
C ALA A 148 -10.81 -0.80 4.47
N LEU A 149 -10.30 0.31 5.01
CA LEU A 149 -8.87 0.57 5.13
C LEU A 149 -8.16 -0.49 5.98
N VAL A 150 -8.62 -0.71 7.22
CA VAL A 150 -8.01 -1.67 8.15
C VAL A 150 -8.09 -3.09 7.60
N THR A 151 -9.23 -3.49 7.05
CA THR A 151 -9.40 -4.82 6.47
C THR A 151 -8.52 -5.01 5.23
N CYS A 152 -8.36 -3.99 4.37
CA CYS A 152 -7.48 -4.06 3.21
C CYS A 152 -6.01 -4.17 3.62
N MET A 153 -5.57 -3.38 4.59
CA MET A 153 -4.22 -3.49 5.16
C MET A 153 -3.97 -4.89 5.70
N ALA A 154 -4.92 -5.46 6.45
CA ALA A 154 -4.78 -6.82 6.97
C ALA A 154 -4.75 -7.87 5.87
N TYR A 155 -5.57 -7.73 4.82
CA TYR A 155 -5.54 -8.58 3.63
C TYR A 155 -4.17 -8.58 2.95
N VAL A 156 -3.53 -7.41 2.87
CA VAL A 156 -2.20 -7.20 2.28
C VAL A 156 -1.10 -7.79 3.18
N ASP A 157 -1.07 -7.41 4.46
CA ASP A 157 -0.05 -7.86 5.42
C ASP A 157 -0.07 -9.39 5.62
N LEU A 158 -1.24 -10.02 5.56
CA LEU A 158 -1.40 -11.46 5.70
C LEU A 158 -1.28 -12.21 4.37
N ASN A 159 -0.93 -11.54 3.26
CA ASN A 159 -0.87 -12.18 1.95
C ASN A 159 0.09 -13.39 1.91
N PRO A 160 1.32 -13.33 2.48
CA PRO A 160 2.21 -14.49 2.54
C PRO A 160 1.62 -15.67 3.33
N ILE A 161 0.91 -15.40 4.43
CA ILE A 161 0.28 -16.43 5.26
C ILE A 161 -0.90 -17.07 4.52
N ARG A 162 -1.74 -16.24 3.90
CA ARG A 162 -2.88 -16.71 3.08
C ARG A 162 -2.44 -17.55 1.89
N ALA A 163 -1.26 -17.27 1.34
CA ALA A 163 -0.66 -18.03 0.25
C ALA A 163 0.10 -19.28 0.72
N GLY A 164 0.18 -19.54 2.02
CA GLY A 164 0.94 -20.67 2.59
C GLY A 164 2.46 -20.52 2.50
N ILE A 165 2.97 -19.33 2.17
CA ILE A 165 4.41 -19.03 2.07
C ILE A 165 5.02 -18.79 3.45
N SER A 166 4.22 -18.32 4.40
CA SER A 166 4.67 -17.99 5.76
C SER A 166 3.69 -18.53 6.81
N ASP A 167 4.20 -18.83 7.99
CA ASP A 167 3.45 -19.35 9.14
C ASP A 167 3.19 -18.29 10.22
N SER A 168 3.80 -17.11 10.09
CA SER A 168 3.81 -16.08 11.13
C SER A 168 4.08 -14.68 10.55
N LEU A 169 3.71 -13.66 11.32
CA LEU A 169 3.92 -12.26 10.91
C LEU A 169 5.42 -11.94 10.81
N GLU A 170 6.23 -12.48 11.73
CA GLU A 170 7.67 -12.29 11.79
C GLU A 170 8.41 -12.92 10.58
N ASN A 171 7.85 -14.01 10.03
CA ASN A 171 8.39 -14.71 8.87
C ASN A 171 7.77 -14.23 7.54
N SER A 172 6.89 -13.23 7.57
CA SER A 172 6.27 -12.67 6.37
C SER A 172 7.20 -11.64 5.72
N ASP A 173 8.29 -12.12 5.12
CA ASP A 173 9.35 -11.30 4.54
C ASP A 173 8.82 -10.36 3.41
N PHE A 174 9.38 -9.16 3.31
CA PHE A 174 8.99 -8.13 2.31
C PHE A 174 7.53 -7.66 2.42
N THR A 175 7.04 -7.50 3.65
CA THR A 175 5.73 -6.94 3.97
C THR A 175 5.81 -5.75 4.92
N SER A 176 4.77 -4.93 4.95
CA SER A 176 4.66 -3.84 5.91
C SER A 176 4.54 -4.33 7.36
N ILE A 177 3.89 -5.47 7.62
CA ILE A 177 3.81 -6.02 8.97
C ILE A 177 5.19 -6.41 9.51
N GLN A 178 6.06 -6.99 8.68
CA GLN A 178 7.45 -7.24 9.05
C GLN A 178 8.15 -5.94 9.44
N GLU A 179 8.01 -4.89 8.62
CA GLU A 179 8.61 -3.59 8.89
C GLU A 179 8.10 -2.97 10.21
N ARG A 180 6.79 -3.01 10.45
CA ARG A 180 6.18 -2.52 11.70
C ARG A 180 6.73 -3.25 12.93
N LEU A 181 6.88 -4.57 12.85
CA LEU A 181 7.45 -5.40 13.91
C LEU A 181 8.94 -5.11 14.13
N ILE A 182 9.72 -4.88 13.07
CA ILE A 182 11.13 -4.48 13.15
C ILE A 182 11.27 -3.11 13.83
N VAL A 183 10.48 -2.12 13.42
CA VAL A 183 10.49 -0.78 14.00
C VAL A 183 10.16 -0.84 15.49
N GLN A 184 9.16 -1.65 15.88
CA GLN A 184 8.83 -1.87 17.27
C GLN A 184 9.98 -2.56 18.03
N ALA A 185 10.55 -3.63 17.48
CA ALA A 185 11.64 -4.37 18.10
C ALA A 185 12.89 -3.50 18.31
N LYS A 186 13.19 -2.56 17.40
CA LYS A 186 14.30 -1.59 17.56
C LYS A 186 14.13 -0.72 18.80
N LYS A 187 12.90 -0.32 19.15
CA LYS A 187 12.59 0.56 20.30
C LYS A 187 12.64 -0.14 21.66
N VAL A 188 12.57 -1.48 21.68
CA VAL A 188 12.57 -2.26 22.93
C VAL A 188 14.01 -2.51 23.40
N LYS A 189 14.32 -2.17 24.66
CA LYS A 189 15.63 -2.44 25.29
C LYS A 189 15.83 -3.94 25.55
N ASN A 190 14.91 -4.56 26.31
CA ASN A 190 14.96 -5.99 26.65
C ASN A 190 14.13 -6.79 25.65
N ARG A 191 14.77 -7.17 24.55
CA ARG A 191 14.11 -7.85 23.42
C ARG A 191 13.83 -9.32 23.75
N SER A 192 12.65 -9.79 23.40
CA SER A 192 12.35 -11.23 23.38
C SER A 192 13.20 -11.96 22.33
N TYR A 193 13.33 -13.29 22.44
CA TYR A 193 13.99 -14.12 21.44
C TYR A 193 13.45 -13.88 20.02
N ARG A 194 12.12 -13.76 19.87
CA ARG A 194 11.47 -13.49 18.58
C ARG A 194 11.92 -12.15 17.99
N GLN A 195 11.94 -11.09 18.81
CA GLN A 195 12.39 -9.76 18.39
C GLN A 195 13.88 -9.76 18.02
N HIS A 196 14.73 -10.47 18.78
CA HIS A 196 16.13 -10.60 18.45
C HIS A 196 16.32 -11.31 17.10
N ARG A 197 15.64 -12.45 16.89
CA ARG A 197 15.67 -13.20 15.62
C ARG A 197 15.19 -12.34 14.45
N LEU A 198 14.11 -11.58 14.62
CA LEU A 198 13.58 -10.69 13.58
C LEU A 198 14.64 -9.65 13.12
N LEU A 199 15.44 -9.12 14.05
CA LEU A 199 16.47 -8.12 13.76
C LEU A 199 17.78 -8.71 13.21
N THR A 200 18.00 -10.03 13.29
CA THR A 200 19.23 -10.67 12.81
C THR A 200 19.03 -11.49 11.54
N ARG A 201 17.78 -11.73 11.13
CA ARG A 201 17.43 -12.47 9.90
C ARG A 201 18.01 -11.81 8.64
N ARG A 202 18.56 -12.64 7.75
CA ARG A 202 19.07 -12.22 6.43
C ARG A 202 17.99 -11.54 5.59
N ALA A 203 16.78 -12.08 5.58
CA ALA A 203 15.66 -11.54 4.80
C ALA A 203 15.24 -10.14 5.28
N ALA A 204 15.46 -9.78 6.55
CA ALA A 204 15.18 -8.46 7.10
C ALA A 204 16.25 -7.41 6.78
N LYS A 205 17.41 -7.79 6.20
CA LYS A 205 18.53 -6.86 5.94
C LYS A 205 18.12 -5.64 5.12
N HIS A 206 17.17 -5.79 4.20
CA HIS A 206 16.66 -4.69 3.38
C HIS A 206 15.97 -3.57 4.19
N LEU A 207 15.53 -3.85 5.43
CA LEU A 207 14.91 -2.90 6.36
C LEU A 207 15.86 -2.43 7.49
N LEU A 208 17.03 -3.07 7.59
CA LEU A 208 17.99 -2.86 8.68
C LEU A 208 19.26 -2.16 8.20
N GLY A 209 19.64 -2.34 6.94
CA GLY A 209 20.86 -1.77 6.37
C GLY A 209 20.73 -0.28 6.06
N ARG A 210 21.82 0.47 6.27
CA ARG A 210 22.03 1.80 5.68
C ARG A 210 22.38 1.63 4.19
N GLN A 211 21.43 1.18 3.38
CA GLN A 211 21.66 0.91 1.95
C GLN A 211 21.14 2.01 1.03
N ALA A 212 20.54 3.07 1.57
CA ALA A 212 19.93 4.09 0.76
C ALA A 212 20.94 5.16 0.34
N VAL A 213 21.32 5.16 -0.94
CA VAL A 213 22.00 6.29 -1.61
C VAL A 213 21.03 7.47 -1.79
N SER A 214 19.72 7.19 -1.72
CA SER A 214 18.58 8.07 -1.99
C SER A 214 17.73 8.28 -0.73
N ARG A 215 16.99 9.40 -0.68
CA ARG A 215 16.01 9.65 0.39
C ARG A 215 14.89 8.59 0.33
N GLN A 216 14.59 7.98 1.46
CA GLN A 216 13.51 6.99 1.62
C GLN A 216 12.53 7.44 2.70
N SER A 217 11.25 7.14 2.52
CA SER A 217 10.21 7.35 3.53
C SER A 217 9.93 6.03 4.24
N ASP A 218 9.68 6.13 5.54
CA ASP A 218 9.12 5.04 6.32
C ASP A 218 7.62 4.87 5.99
N LEU A 219 7.06 3.74 6.42
CA LEU A 219 5.60 3.52 6.39
C LEU A 219 4.84 4.59 7.15
N LEU A 220 3.63 4.90 6.69
CA LEU A 220 2.71 5.75 7.44
C LEU A 220 2.44 5.12 8.81
N SER A 221 2.71 5.91 9.86
CA SER A 221 2.45 5.51 11.23
C SER A 221 0.96 5.26 11.42
N MET A 222 0.58 4.16 12.08
CA MET A 222 -0.83 3.86 12.37
C MET A 222 -1.51 5.00 13.13
N ASN A 223 -0.78 5.68 14.01
CA ASN A 223 -1.30 6.77 14.81
C ASN A 223 -1.50 8.07 14.01
N GLU A 224 -0.84 8.21 12.86
CA GLU A 224 -0.94 9.37 11.97
C GLU A 224 -1.78 9.07 10.73
N MET A 225 -2.28 7.84 10.61
CA MET A 225 -3.07 7.42 9.46
C MET A 225 -4.40 8.16 9.46
N PRO A 226 -4.67 8.96 8.41
CA PRO A 226 -5.96 9.60 8.29
C PRO A 226 -7.01 8.53 8.00
N GLY A 227 -8.09 8.58 8.76
CA GLY A 227 -9.35 7.94 8.43
C GLY A 227 -10.00 8.65 7.24
N CYS A 228 -10.92 7.94 6.58
CA CYS A 228 -11.60 8.46 5.41
C CYS A 228 -12.57 9.61 5.75
N SER A 229 -13.01 9.69 7.01
CA SER A 229 -13.83 10.78 7.56
C SER A 229 -13.03 12.02 7.99
N GLY A 230 -11.70 11.97 7.94
CA GLY A 230 -10.81 13.06 8.40
C GLY A 230 -10.30 12.89 9.83
N ASP A 231 -10.92 12.02 10.63
CA ASP A 231 -10.42 11.62 11.95
C ASP A 231 -9.31 10.58 11.83
N ARG A 232 -8.53 10.37 12.89
CA ARG A 232 -7.48 9.32 12.89
C ARG A 232 -8.11 7.93 12.87
N LEU A 233 -7.40 6.98 12.27
CA LEU A 233 -7.84 5.59 12.26
C LEU A 233 -8.05 5.06 13.70
N PRO A 234 -9.21 4.47 14.03
CA PRO A 234 -9.58 4.07 15.40
C PRO A 234 -8.92 2.74 15.82
N ILE A 235 -7.64 2.55 15.49
CA ILE A 235 -6.89 1.36 15.88
C ILE A 235 -5.42 1.70 16.12
N SER A 236 -4.92 1.33 17.29
CA SER A 236 -3.50 1.48 17.60
C SER A 236 -2.66 0.46 16.85
N GLN A 237 -1.37 0.74 16.63
CA GLN A 237 -0.46 -0.26 16.06
C GLN A 237 -0.42 -1.56 16.88
N ARG A 238 -0.50 -1.47 18.21
CA ARG A 238 -0.52 -2.64 19.08
C ARG A 238 -1.76 -3.49 18.82
N SER A 239 -2.94 -2.85 18.84
CA SER A 239 -4.22 -3.49 18.59
C SER A 239 -4.26 -4.14 17.19
N TYR A 240 -3.70 -3.47 16.17
CA TYR A 240 -3.58 -4.01 14.81
C TYR A 240 -2.73 -5.28 14.75
N VAL A 241 -1.53 -5.26 15.35
CA VAL A 241 -0.64 -6.45 15.40
C VAL A 241 -1.30 -7.60 16.17
N GLU A 242 -2.03 -7.29 17.24
CA GLU A 242 -2.79 -8.28 18.01
C GLU A 242 -3.89 -8.91 17.15
N VAL A 243 -4.69 -8.13 16.43
CA VAL A 243 -5.71 -8.67 15.52
C VAL A 243 -5.08 -9.53 14.42
N LEU A 244 -3.99 -9.06 13.81
CA LEU A 244 -3.28 -9.82 12.77
C LEU A 244 -2.73 -11.14 13.29
N THR A 245 -2.22 -11.18 14.51
CA THR A 245 -1.67 -12.41 15.11
C THR A 245 -2.77 -13.45 15.32
N SER A 246 -3.93 -13.04 15.85
CA SER A 246 -5.09 -13.94 15.99
C SER A 246 -5.63 -14.36 14.63
N THR A 247 -5.65 -13.44 13.65
CA THR A 247 -6.12 -13.72 12.29
C THR A 247 -5.19 -14.72 11.60
N ALA A 248 -3.87 -14.59 11.73
CA ALA A 248 -2.90 -15.55 11.19
C ALA A 248 -3.13 -16.96 11.77
N LYS A 249 -3.36 -17.06 13.09
CA LYS A 249 -3.71 -18.33 13.76
C LYS A 249 -5.04 -18.90 13.26
N ALA A 250 -6.05 -18.06 13.05
CA ALA A 250 -7.34 -18.47 12.51
C ALA A 250 -7.25 -18.93 11.04
N LEU A 251 -6.37 -18.32 10.25
CA LEU A 251 -6.13 -18.66 8.85
C LEU A 251 -5.41 -20.00 8.66
N SER A 252 -4.57 -20.41 9.61
CA SER A 252 -3.87 -21.70 9.55
C SER A 252 -4.72 -22.89 10.00
N MET A 253 -5.90 -22.65 10.57
CA MET A 253 -6.82 -23.72 10.96
C MET A 253 -7.57 -24.29 9.76
N PRO A 254 -7.85 -25.61 9.74
CA PRO A 254 -8.66 -26.23 8.70
C PRO A 254 -10.09 -25.67 8.71
N PRO A 255 -10.82 -25.70 7.58
CA PRO A 255 -12.21 -25.25 7.52
C PRO A 255 -13.16 -25.94 8.52
N SER A 256 -12.86 -27.17 8.93
CA SER A 256 -13.59 -27.91 9.98
C SER A 256 -13.58 -27.22 11.34
N ASP A 257 -12.53 -26.44 11.61
CA ASP A 257 -12.28 -25.80 12.92
C ASP A 257 -12.78 -24.35 12.94
N LYS A 258 -13.79 -24.02 12.12
CA LYS A 258 -14.32 -22.65 11.99
C LYS A 258 -14.62 -22.02 13.36
N GLU A 259 -15.29 -22.74 14.25
CA GLU A 259 -15.64 -22.21 15.57
C GLU A 259 -14.41 -21.88 16.42
N LYS A 260 -13.38 -22.73 16.38
CA LYS A 260 -12.12 -22.50 17.07
C LYS A 260 -11.35 -21.30 16.50
N ALA A 261 -11.43 -21.11 15.18
CA ALA A 261 -10.86 -19.94 14.51
C ALA A 261 -11.57 -18.65 14.94
N LEU A 262 -12.91 -18.66 15.03
CA LEU A 262 -13.70 -17.53 15.53
C LEU A 262 -13.44 -17.23 17.00
N THR A 263 -13.30 -18.27 17.84
CA THR A 263 -12.94 -18.11 19.26
C THR A 263 -11.58 -17.43 19.41
N CYS A 264 -10.57 -17.78 18.61
CA CYS A 264 -9.28 -17.09 18.62
C CYS A 264 -9.36 -15.58 18.30
N LEU A 265 -10.36 -15.16 17.54
CA LEU A 265 -10.63 -13.76 17.24
C LEU A 265 -11.47 -13.06 18.33
N ARG A 266 -12.33 -13.80 19.04
CA ARG A 266 -13.16 -13.30 20.16
C ARG A 266 -12.40 -13.18 21.49
N ASP A 267 -11.44 -14.07 21.73
CA ASP A 267 -10.70 -14.15 23.00
C ASP A 267 -9.75 -12.96 23.26
N ARG A 268 -9.68 -12.00 22.34
CA ARG A 268 -8.89 -10.77 22.50
C ARG A 268 -9.80 -9.57 22.76
N PRO A 269 -9.40 -8.67 23.68
CA PRO A 269 -10.24 -7.54 24.06
C PRO A 269 -10.60 -6.71 22.84
N GLY A 270 -11.89 -6.65 22.51
CA GLY A 270 -12.59 -5.53 21.87
C GLY A 270 -12.14 -4.99 20.51
N VAL A 271 -10.92 -5.21 20.00
CA VAL A 271 -10.38 -4.40 18.88
C VAL A 271 -11.27 -4.44 17.63
N LEU A 272 -11.76 -5.62 17.25
CA LEU A 272 -12.69 -5.72 16.12
C LEU A 272 -14.04 -5.07 16.43
N ALA A 273 -14.50 -5.14 17.68
CA ALA A 273 -15.73 -4.47 18.13
C ALA A 273 -15.57 -2.94 18.19
N GLU A 274 -14.40 -2.41 18.57
CA GLU A 274 -14.06 -0.98 18.55
C GLU A 274 -14.15 -0.40 17.13
N ILE A 275 -13.78 -1.20 16.13
CA ILE A 275 -13.86 -0.83 14.71
C ILE A 275 -15.24 -1.19 14.12
N GLY A 276 -16.11 -1.87 14.89
CA GLY A 276 -17.45 -2.26 14.47
C GLY A 276 -17.47 -3.36 13.40
N ILE A 277 -16.56 -4.33 13.47
CA ILE A 277 -16.48 -5.49 12.57
C ILE A 277 -16.66 -6.78 13.38
N VAL A 278 -17.56 -7.65 12.94
CA VAL A 278 -17.81 -8.95 13.58
C VAL A 278 -16.71 -9.95 13.17
N PRO A 279 -16.22 -10.84 14.06
CA PRO A 279 -15.13 -11.78 13.74
C PRO A 279 -15.31 -12.66 12.50
N ASP A 280 -16.53 -13.15 12.24
CA ASP A 280 -16.81 -13.99 11.06
C ASP A 280 -16.67 -13.18 9.77
N SER A 281 -17.31 -12.02 9.72
CA SER A 281 -17.18 -11.02 8.66
C SER A 281 -15.72 -10.60 8.45
N TRP A 282 -14.97 -10.35 9.52
CA TRP A 282 -13.55 -10.00 9.45
C TRP A 282 -12.73 -11.11 8.77
N LEU A 283 -12.86 -12.36 9.24
CA LEU A 283 -12.08 -13.48 8.73
C LEU A 283 -12.40 -13.74 7.26
N ASP A 284 -13.67 -13.65 6.89
CA ASP A 284 -14.11 -13.81 5.52
C ASP A 284 -13.60 -12.67 4.61
N ALA A 285 -13.67 -11.42 5.07
CA ALA A 285 -13.12 -10.28 4.34
C ALA A 285 -11.61 -10.42 4.13
N VAL A 286 -10.85 -10.79 5.15
CA VAL A 286 -9.39 -10.98 5.03
C VAL A 286 -9.06 -12.13 4.08
N ARG A 287 -9.89 -13.19 4.01
CA ARG A 287 -9.70 -14.29 3.05
C ARG A 287 -9.98 -13.88 1.61
N HIS A 288 -11.01 -13.06 1.40
CA HIS A 288 -11.62 -12.88 0.07
C HIS A 288 -11.82 -11.41 -0.35
N PHE A 289 -11.11 -10.46 0.25
CA PHE A 289 -11.29 -9.01 0.03
C PHE A 289 -11.43 -8.63 -1.46
N ASN A 290 -10.53 -9.13 -2.30
CA ASN A 290 -10.50 -8.81 -3.73
C ASN A 290 -11.68 -9.39 -4.53
N ARG A 291 -12.38 -10.40 -4.01
CA ARG A 291 -13.58 -11.01 -4.62
C ARG A 291 -14.82 -10.18 -4.33
N TYR A 292 -14.87 -9.52 -3.17
CA TYR A 292 -16.03 -8.74 -2.75
C TYR A 292 -16.13 -7.38 -3.39
N TYR A 293 -14.98 -6.76 -3.69
CA TYR A 293 -14.93 -5.39 -4.13
C TYR A 293 -14.32 -5.27 -5.53
N ALA A 294 -15.00 -4.52 -6.41
CA ALA A 294 -14.55 -4.25 -7.77
C ALA A 294 -13.70 -2.99 -7.84
N GLN A 295 -14.33 -1.81 -7.82
CA GLN A 295 -13.69 -0.50 -7.97
C GLN A 295 -13.55 0.26 -6.65
N ALA A 296 -14.36 -0.06 -5.65
CA ALA A 296 -14.28 0.53 -4.32
C ALA A 296 -14.71 -0.48 -3.25
N ALA A 297 -14.18 -0.30 -2.04
CA ALA A 297 -14.51 -1.05 -0.84
C ALA A 297 -14.90 -0.10 0.29
N GLY A 298 -15.96 -0.46 1.02
CA GLY A 298 -16.54 0.35 2.09
C GLY A 298 -17.86 -0.25 2.55
N SER A 299 -18.45 0.38 3.55
CA SER A 299 -19.83 0.21 3.97
C SER A 299 -20.79 0.47 2.81
N GLU A 300 -22.02 -0.01 2.97
CA GLU A 300 -23.05 0.24 1.95
C GLU A 300 -23.26 1.74 1.70
N ALA A 301 -23.33 2.55 2.75
CA ALA A 301 -23.50 4.00 2.64
C ALA A 301 -22.33 4.64 1.89
N SER A 302 -21.09 4.25 2.22
CA SER A 302 -19.88 4.72 1.54
C SER A 302 -19.91 4.42 0.04
N LEU A 303 -20.32 3.20 -0.33
CA LEU A 303 -20.42 2.78 -1.73
C LEU A 303 -21.52 3.53 -2.50
N ILE A 304 -22.65 3.84 -1.86
CA ILE A 304 -23.73 4.66 -2.44
C ILE A 304 -23.20 6.08 -2.68
N ASN A 305 -22.61 6.71 -1.67
CA ASN A 305 -22.05 8.07 -1.80
C ASN A 305 -20.97 8.16 -2.88
N PHE A 306 -20.09 7.15 -2.96
CA PHE A 306 -19.06 7.08 -4.01
C PHE A 306 -19.67 6.97 -5.41
N HIS A 307 -20.73 6.17 -5.55
CA HIS A 307 -21.44 6.03 -6.82
C HIS A 307 -22.13 7.33 -7.24
N GLU A 308 -22.83 7.99 -6.33
CA GLU A 308 -23.45 9.30 -6.57
C GLU A 308 -22.43 10.36 -6.98
N HIS A 309 -21.28 10.39 -6.31
CA HIS A 309 -20.20 11.32 -6.64
C HIS A 309 -19.70 11.11 -8.07
N ARG A 310 -19.53 9.86 -8.52
CA ARG A 310 -19.11 9.55 -9.89
C ARG A 310 -20.14 9.97 -10.92
N MET A 311 -21.43 9.81 -10.62
CA MET A 311 -22.50 10.34 -11.47
C MET A 311 -22.42 11.86 -11.61
N LYS A 312 -22.22 12.58 -10.49
CA LYS A 312 -22.05 14.04 -10.48
C LYS A 312 -20.81 14.49 -11.27
N SER A 313 -19.74 13.71 -11.23
CA SER A 313 -18.50 13.95 -11.98
C SER A 313 -18.59 13.59 -13.48
N GLY A 314 -19.78 13.24 -13.98
CA GLY A 314 -20.05 13.04 -15.40
C GLY A 314 -19.82 11.63 -15.92
N GLU A 315 -19.61 10.64 -15.04
CA GLU A 315 -19.44 9.25 -15.46
C GLU A 315 -20.79 8.65 -15.91
N LYS A 316 -20.80 8.03 -17.09
CA LYS A 316 -22.01 7.46 -17.70
C LYS A 316 -22.20 6.01 -17.26
N PHE A 317 -23.33 5.73 -16.61
CA PHE A 317 -23.72 4.37 -16.22
C PHE A 317 -24.89 3.87 -17.05
N LYS A 318 -24.82 2.61 -17.50
CA LYS A 318 -25.94 1.96 -18.21
C LYS A 318 -27.17 1.78 -17.32
N HIS A 319 -26.96 1.57 -16.01
CA HIS A 319 -28.00 1.41 -15.00
C HIS A 319 -27.59 2.13 -13.70
N PRO A 320 -27.84 3.44 -13.58
CA PRO A 320 -27.35 4.24 -12.45
C PRO A 320 -27.91 3.78 -11.10
N ASP A 321 -29.19 3.42 -11.01
CA ASP A 321 -29.81 3.15 -9.70
C ASP A 321 -29.94 1.66 -9.36
N LYS A 322 -29.68 0.77 -10.33
CA LYS A 322 -29.93 -0.68 -10.16
C LYS A 322 -28.73 -1.47 -9.69
N TRP A 323 -27.50 -1.02 -9.93
CA TRP A 323 -26.34 -1.89 -9.74
C TRP A 323 -25.08 -1.18 -9.23
N ILE A 324 -24.99 -1.06 -7.90
CA ILE A 324 -23.77 -0.66 -7.21
C ILE A 324 -23.06 -1.92 -6.72
N ARG A 325 -21.95 -2.27 -7.38
CA ARG A 325 -21.15 -3.46 -7.04
C ARG A 325 -20.59 -3.35 -5.63
N GLY A 326 -20.64 -4.45 -4.87
CA GLY A 326 -20.07 -4.53 -3.53
C GLY A 326 -21.06 -4.25 -2.40
N ARG A 327 -22.29 -3.79 -2.67
CA ARG A 327 -23.31 -3.53 -1.63
C ARG A 327 -23.66 -4.76 -0.78
N ILE A 328 -23.96 -5.89 -1.43
CA ILE A 328 -24.30 -7.14 -0.73
C ILE A 328 -23.13 -7.60 0.16
N PRO A 329 -21.89 -7.72 -0.38
CA PRO A 329 -20.72 -7.97 0.47
C PRO A 329 -20.54 -6.93 1.58
N ALA A 330 -20.72 -5.63 1.32
CA ALA A 330 -20.55 -4.59 2.32
C ALA A 330 -21.50 -4.75 3.51
N ARG A 331 -22.78 -5.08 3.28
CA ARG A 331 -23.73 -5.39 4.37
C ARG A 331 -23.28 -6.58 5.20
N HIS A 332 -22.82 -7.63 4.53
CA HIS A 332 -22.32 -8.84 5.19
C HIS A 332 -21.04 -8.58 6.01
N LEU A 333 -20.14 -7.75 5.47
CA LEU A 333 -18.81 -7.56 6.04
C LEU A 333 -18.74 -6.45 7.10
N PHE A 334 -19.54 -5.40 6.95
CA PHE A 334 -19.43 -4.19 7.78
C PHE A 334 -20.73 -3.80 8.49
N GLY A 335 -21.82 -4.55 8.26
CA GLY A 335 -23.15 -4.26 8.76
C GLY A 335 -23.86 -3.15 7.97
N SER A 336 -25.18 -3.05 8.14
CA SER A 336 -25.94 -1.86 7.75
C SER A 336 -25.52 -0.71 8.66
N ALA A 337 -25.21 0.48 8.12
CA ALA A 337 -25.31 1.68 8.95
C ALA A 337 -26.79 1.77 9.35
N GLY A 338 -27.08 1.58 10.63
CA GLY A 338 -28.43 1.67 11.20
C GLY A 338 -28.98 3.08 11.11
#